data_AF-A0A9W8CBP3-F1
#
_entry.id   AF-A0A9W8CBP3-F1
#
_cell.length_a   1.000
_cell.length_b   1.000
_cell.length_c   1.000
_cell.angle_alpha   90.00
_cell.angle_beta   90.00
_cell.angle_gamma   90.00
#
_symmetry.space_group_name_H-M   'P 1'
#
loop_
_entity.id
_entity.type
_entity.pdbx_description
1 polymer ?
#
loop_
_entity_poly.entity_id
_entity_poly.type
_entity_poly.pdbx_seq_one_letter_code
_entity_poly.pdbx_strand_id
1 'polypeptide(L)'
;MEDYAVSFWIYIGVMSIFVCGAVKKFLASHIGAMPSVVAWLGATLLVERLCALCMPAVLARLVLCVSCWLYFTWATPKPSLPVEGKVVFITGCDSGFGNATAKRLDAMGFEVFATVLNLEGEGAKHLRRVCSSRLTLLQVDITQPQQVEQALLDTKAKLGMRDLWGLVNNAGLCVNIGDAELSLMSNYRGCMEVNFFGTLSVTKTFLPLLRQSNGRIITISSPSGEQPFPCLASYGASKAALNLFINTLRHELEPWGVKVSIILPSAFKTGQSSNTEYWDKQYKNLIQSLPPSLLEEYGEEYLLETKELFQSYAKTATEDLSPVIDTIVEALLSPQPQVRYYAGPGLYIMYFICSYLPLCFSDKFLQKLFVKKKVIPRSLRKYQELSLNNNNNNINDMNKSNNNNSFTKIID
;
A
#
# COMPACT_ATOMS: atom_id res chain seq x y z
N MET A 1 15.64 19.88 -9.80
CA MET A 1 16.15 20.92 -8.87
C MET A 1 17.58 21.35 -9.16
N GLU A 2 18.33 20.61 -9.98
CA GLU A 2 19.69 20.99 -10.39
C GLU A 2 19.73 22.06 -11.50
N ASP A 3 18.71 22.17 -12.35
CA ASP A 3 18.68 23.20 -13.43
C ASP A 3 18.52 24.64 -12.90
N TYR A 4 17.91 24.82 -11.72
CA TYR A 4 17.87 26.13 -11.06
C TYR A 4 19.21 26.51 -10.44
N ALA A 5 20.00 25.52 -10.01
CA ALA A 5 21.33 25.78 -9.49
C ALA A 5 22.23 26.30 -10.63
N VAL A 6 22.22 25.65 -11.79
CA VAL A 6 23.01 26.09 -12.95
C VAL A 6 22.60 27.50 -13.41
N SER A 7 21.30 27.78 -13.51
CA SER A 7 20.81 29.11 -13.87
C SER A 7 21.16 30.19 -12.83
N PHE A 8 21.09 29.86 -11.54
CA PHE A 8 21.48 30.73 -10.43
C PHE A 8 22.99 31.01 -10.41
N TRP A 9 23.83 29.98 -10.64
CA TRP A 9 25.28 30.12 -10.70
C TRP A 9 25.73 30.88 -11.94
N ILE A 10 25.06 30.72 -13.09
CA ILE A 10 25.30 31.52 -14.29
C ILE A 10 24.92 32.98 -14.03
N TYR A 11 23.77 33.24 -13.39
CA TYR A 11 23.34 34.59 -13.03
C TYR A 11 24.33 35.27 -12.06
N ILE A 12 24.75 34.58 -11.01
CA ILE A 12 25.77 35.08 -10.07
C ILE A 12 27.10 35.30 -10.79
N GLY A 13 27.52 34.40 -11.68
CA GLY A 13 28.76 34.53 -12.44
C GLY A 13 28.76 35.77 -13.34
N VAL A 14 27.70 35.97 -14.11
CA VAL A 14 27.55 37.13 -15.00
C VAL A 14 27.47 38.44 -14.19
N MET A 15 26.67 38.48 -13.12
CA MET A 15 26.56 39.67 -12.26
C MET A 15 27.88 39.97 -11.55
N SER A 16 28.62 38.96 -11.09
CA SER A 16 29.91 39.15 -10.43
C SER A 16 30.96 39.74 -11.37
N ILE A 17 31.00 39.31 -12.64
CA ILE A 17 31.91 39.87 -13.65
C ILE A 17 31.58 41.35 -13.91
N PHE A 18 30.30 41.69 -14.04
CA PHE A 18 29.86 43.08 -14.27
C PHE A 18 30.10 43.98 -13.06
N VAL A 19 29.79 43.51 -11.85
CA VAL A 19 30.02 44.24 -10.59
C VAL A 19 31.52 44.41 -10.34
N CYS A 20 32.33 43.36 -10.49
CA CYS A 20 33.79 43.46 -10.39
C CYS A 20 34.36 44.39 -11.47
N GLY A 21 33.81 44.38 -12.68
CA GLY A 21 34.18 45.32 -13.76
C GLY A 21 33.90 46.77 -13.39
N ALA A 22 32.72 47.06 -12.84
CA ALA A 22 32.32 48.39 -12.38
C ALA A 22 33.18 48.85 -11.19
N VAL A 23 33.40 47.98 -10.21
CA VAL A 23 34.23 48.25 -9.01
C VAL A 23 35.69 48.48 -9.38
N LYS A 24 36.28 47.66 -10.26
CA LYS A 24 37.66 47.85 -10.75
C LYS A 24 37.84 49.19 -11.46
N LYS A 25 36.84 49.63 -12.23
CA LYS A 25 36.87 50.93 -12.92
C LYS A 25 36.67 52.11 -11.96
N PHE A 26 35.84 51.93 -10.94
CA PHE A 26 35.62 52.92 -9.87
C PHE A 26 36.88 53.11 -9.01
N LEU A 27 37.54 52.01 -8.60
CA LEU A 27 38.81 52.06 -7.87
C LEU A 27 39.98 52.63 -8.69
N ALA A 28 39.93 52.53 -10.02
CA ALA A 28 41.03 52.98 -10.89
C ALA A 28 40.92 54.45 -11.34
N SER A 29 39.87 55.21 -10.99
CA SER A 29 39.68 56.57 -11.51
C SER A 29 39.81 57.66 -10.45
N HIS A 30 40.81 58.55 -10.61
CA HIS A 30 40.70 59.92 -10.13
C HIS A 30 39.67 60.67 -11.01
N ILE A 31 38.61 61.17 -10.37
CA ILE A 31 37.62 62.18 -10.82
C ILE A 31 37.62 62.42 -12.34
N GLY A 32 36.93 61.55 -13.09
CA GLY A 32 36.76 61.70 -14.54
C GLY A 32 35.93 60.60 -15.21
N ALA A 33 35.73 59.44 -14.56
CA ALA A 33 35.08 58.27 -15.18
C ALA A 33 33.54 58.20 -15.04
N MET A 34 32.87 59.28 -14.63
CA MET A 34 31.41 59.30 -14.38
C MET A 34 30.55 58.79 -15.56
N PRO A 35 30.78 59.20 -16.82
CA PRO A 35 29.99 58.70 -17.96
C PRO A 35 30.13 57.19 -18.18
N SER A 36 31.31 56.63 -17.87
CA SER A 36 31.59 55.21 -18.08
C SER A 36 30.96 54.32 -17.00
N VAL A 37 30.85 54.82 -15.76
CA VAL A 37 30.18 54.12 -14.66
C VAL A 37 28.66 54.13 -14.88
N VAL A 38 28.10 55.27 -15.33
CA VAL A 38 26.67 55.38 -15.66
C VAL A 38 26.28 54.46 -16.82
N ALA A 39 27.11 54.36 -17.86
CA ALA A 39 26.86 53.44 -18.97
C ALA A 39 26.86 51.96 -18.54
N TRP A 40 27.75 51.57 -17.62
CA TRP A 40 27.79 50.21 -17.07
C TRP A 40 26.60 49.91 -16.15
N LEU A 41 26.21 50.86 -15.30
CA LEU A 41 24.99 50.76 -14.48
C LEU A 41 23.72 50.63 -15.35
N GLY A 42 23.66 51.40 -16.45
CA GLY A 42 22.59 51.30 -17.44
C GLY A 42 22.55 49.93 -18.13
N ALA A 43 23.71 49.39 -18.51
CA ALA A 43 23.80 48.06 -19.11
C ALA A 43 23.39 46.95 -18.13
N THR A 44 23.77 47.04 -16.85
CA THR A 44 23.34 46.07 -15.83
C THR A 44 21.83 46.12 -15.59
N LEU A 45 21.24 47.31 -15.54
CA LEU A 45 19.78 47.48 -15.42
C LEU A 45 19.04 46.98 -16.66
N LEU A 46 19.60 47.17 -17.86
CA LEU A 46 19.02 46.65 -19.11
C LEU A 46 19.05 45.12 -19.13
N VAL A 47 20.15 44.50 -18.73
CA VAL A 47 20.29 43.04 -18.65
C VAL A 47 19.32 42.47 -17.61
N GLU A 48 19.21 43.09 -16.43
CA GLU A 48 18.24 42.72 -15.40
C GLU A 48 16.80 42.77 -15.94
N ARG A 49 16.42 43.85 -16.63
CA ARG A 49 15.08 44.01 -17.22
C ARG A 49 14.80 43.05 -18.36
N LEU A 50 15.77 42.77 -19.22
CA LEU A 50 15.66 41.80 -20.31
C LEU A 50 15.55 40.37 -19.76
N CYS A 51 16.32 40.02 -18.74
CA CYS A 51 16.17 38.75 -18.02
C CYS A 51 14.78 38.64 -17.37
N ALA A 52 14.30 39.70 -16.72
CA ALA A 52 12.97 39.74 -16.12
C ALA A 52 11.82 39.67 -17.14
N LEU A 53 12.03 40.11 -18.39
CA LEU A 53 11.04 40.03 -19.47
C LEU A 53 11.03 38.64 -20.15
N CYS A 54 12.21 38.03 -20.30
CA CYS A 54 12.38 36.72 -20.91
C CYS A 54 11.99 35.56 -19.97
N MET A 55 12.13 35.73 -18.65
CA MET A 55 11.73 34.74 -17.65
C MET A 55 10.24 34.36 -17.73
N PRO A 56 9.27 35.32 -17.80
CA PRO A 56 7.85 35.03 -18.04
C PRO A 56 7.59 34.24 -19.32
N ALA A 57 8.31 34.55 -20.41
CA ALA A 57 8.15 33.86 -21.69
C ALA A 57 8.68 32.41 -21.65
N VAL A 58 9.78 32.16 -20.95
CA VAL A 58 10.33 30.81 -20.74
C VAL A 58 9.41 29.99 -19.83
N LEU A 59 8.91 30.58 -18.74
CA LEU A 59 7.91 29.95 -17.86
C LEU A 59 6.61 29.63 -18.62
N ALA A 60 6.11 30.55 -19.45
CA ALA A 60 4.92 30.30 -20.27
C ALA A 60 5.12 29.16 -21.28
N ARG A 61 6.29 29.08 -21.93
CA ARG A 61 6.64 27.95 -22.81
C ARG A 61 6.77 26.65 -22.04
N LEU A 62 7.39 26.65 -20.87
CA LEU A 62 7.46 25.46 -20.02
C LEU A 62 6.07 24.99 -19.60
N VAL A 63 5.21 25.91 -19.15
CA VAL A 63 3.81 25.60 -18.81
C VAL A 63 3.06 25.06 -20.02
N LEU A 64 3.22 25.66 -21.20
CA LEU A 64 2.61 25.17 -22.43
C LEU A 64 3.13 23.78 -22.81
N CYS A 65 4.44 23.55 -22.80
CA CYS A 65 5.04 22.25 -23.09
C CYS A 65 4.59 21.18 -22.09
N VAL A 66 4.56 21.51 -20.79
CA VAL A 66 4.07 20.60 -19.75
C VAL A 66 2.58 20.35 -19.92
N SER A 67 1.77 21.36 -20.24
CA SER A 67 0.34 21.22 -20.46
C SER A 67 0.04 20.38 -21.71
N CYS A 68 0.77 20.61 -22.81
CA CYS A 68 0.70 19.80 -24.01
C CYS A 68 1.16 18.37 -23.74
N TRP A 69 2.27 18.18 -23.03
CA TRP A 69 2.76 16.84 -22.66
C TRP A 69 1.74 16.10 -21.79
N LEU A 70 1.20 16.75 -20.75
CA LEU A 70 0.13 16.20 -19.92
C LEU A 70 -1.11 15.86 -20.74
N TYR A 71 -1.55 16.76 -21.62
CA TYR A 71 -2.67 16.51 -22.53
C TYR A 71 -2.41 15.33 -23.46
N PHE A 72 -1.24 15.24 -24.09
CA PHE A 72 -0.89 14.11 -24.95
C PHE A 72 -0.81 12.81 -24.16
N THR A 73 -0.17 12.78 -23.00
CA THR A 73 -0.09 11.58 -22.16
C THR A 73 -1.45 11.11 -21.64
N TRP A 74 -2.40 12.03 -21.45
CA TRP A 74 -3.76 11.72 -21.02
C TRP A 74 -4.66 11.30 -22.19
N ALA A 75 -4.51 11.94 -23.35
CA ALA A 75 -5.35 11.73 -24.53
C ALA A 75 -4.94 10.52 -25.36
N THR A 76 -3.66 10.13 -25.37
CA THR A 76 -3.24 8.93 -26.10
C THR A 76 -3.62 7.66 -25.32
N PRO A 77 -4.34 6.70 -25.94
CA PRO A 77 -4.59 5.41 -25.32
C PRO A 77 -3.28 4.75 -24.92
N LYS A 78 -3.19 4.22 -23.70
CA LYS A 78 -2.01 3.45 -23.29
C LYS A 78 -1.84 2.26 -24.24
N PRO A 79 -0.64 2.01 -24.78
CA PRO A 79 -0.41 0.87 -25.64
C PRO A 79 -0.72 -0.42 -24.88
N SER A 80 -1.49 -1.32 -25.49
CA SER A 80 -1.89 -2.60 -24.91
C SER A 80 -1.55 -3.73 -25.88
N LEU A 81 -0.97 -4.80 -25.36
CA LEU A 81 -0.73 -6.02 -26.11
C LEU A 81 -2.07 -6.73 -26.42
N PRO A 82 -2.18 -7.45 -27.55
CA PRO A 82 -3.41 -8.16 -27.94
C PRO A 82 -3.77 -9.27 -26.93
N VAL A 83 -5.05 -9.58 -26.76
CA VAL A 83 -5.52 -10.65 -25.86
C VAL A 83 -5.41 -12.03 -26.51
N GLU A 84 -5.56 -12.11 -27.83
CA GLU A 84 -5.66 -13.36 -28.59
C GLU A 84 -4.51 -14.34 -28.25
N GLY A 85 -4.88 -15.59 -27.97
CA GLY A 85 -3.93 -16.66 -27.66
C GLY A 85 -3.27 -16.61 -26.28
N LYS A 86 -3.57 -15.61 -25.44
CA LYS A 86 -2.98 -15.51 -24.09
C LYS A 86 -3.70 -16.37 -23.06
N VAL A 87 -2.91 -17.08 -22.27
CA VAL A 87 -3.40 -17.98 -21.23
C VAL A 87 -2.93 -17.50 -19.86
N VAL A 88 -3.85 -17.44 -18.89
CA VAL A 88 -3.57 -16.91 -17.54
C VAL A 88 -3.98 -17.92 -16.47
N PHE A 89 -3.08 -18.15 -15.51
CA PHE A 89 -3.34 -18.95 -14.31
C PHE A 89 -3.60 -18.03 -13.12
N ILE A 90 -4.71 -18.23 -12.40
CA ILE A 90 -5.14 -17.37 -11.29
C ILE A 90 -5.38 -18.23 -10.05
N THR A 91 -4.74 -17.88 -8.93
CA THR A 91 -4.99 -18.55 -7.64
C THR A 91 -6.13 -17.91 -6.85
N GLY A 92 -6.95 -18.71 -6.17
CA GLY A 92 -7.95 -18.22 -5.20
C GLY A 92 -9.17 -17.54 -5.83
N CYS A 93 -9.84 -18.24 -6.73
CA CYS A 93 -10.99 -17.73 -7.49
C CYS A 93 -12.36 -18.03 -6.84
N ASP A 94 -12.38 -18.53 -5.60
CA ASP A 94 -13.62 -18.82 -4.87
C ASP A 94 -14.49 -17.58 -4.65
N SER A 95 -13.89 -16.39 -4.50
CA SER A 95 -14.59 -15.12 -4.32
C SER A 95 -13.70 -13.91 -4.63
N GLY A 96 -14.23 -12.69 -4.45
CA GLY A 96 -13.45 -11.45 -4.46
C GLY A 96 -12.71 -11.18 -5.76
N PHE A 97 -11.47 -10.69 -5.65
CA PHE A 97 -10.66 -10.28 -6.80
C PHE A 97 -10.38 -11.43 -7.76
N GLY A 98 -10.00 -12.61 -7.26
CA GLY A 98 -9.72 -13.77 -8.13
C GLY A 98 -10.91 -14.17 -8.98
N ASN A 99 -12.10 -14.27 -8.37
CA ASN A 99 -13.34 -14.59 -9.09
C ASN A 99 -13.69 -13.54 -10.15
N ALA A 100 -13.66 -12.26 -9.77
CA ALA A 100 -13.96 -11.15 -10.68
C ALA A 100 -12.93 -11.03 -11.81
N THR A 101 -11.65 -11.29 -11.53
CA THR A 101 -10.57 -11.34 -12.53
C THR A 101 -10.81 -12.47 -13.52
N ALA A 102 -11.12 -13.67 -13.03
CA ALA A 102 -11.36 -14.83 -13.89
C ALA A 102 -12.51 -14.57 -14.88
N LYS A 103 -13.62 -13.99 -14.39
CA LYS A 103 -14.76 -13.57 -15.23
C LYS A 103 -14.36 -12.50 -16.25
N ARG A 104 -13.62 -11.48 -15.81
CA ARG A 104 -13.20 -10.37 -16.69
C ARG A 104 -12.28 -10.86 -17.80
N LEU A 105 -11.29 -11.69 -17.48
CA LEU A 105 -10.35 -12.22 -18.45
C LEU A 105 -11.03 -13.17 -19.45
N ASP A 106 -11.92 -14.06 -18.98
CA ASP A 106 -12.73 -14.92 -19.86
C ASP A 106 -13.59 -14.10 -20.85
N ALA A 107 -14.24 -13.04 -20.36
CA ALA A 107 -15.06 -12.13 -21.17
C ALA A 107 -14.21 -11.33 -22.19
N MET A 108 -12.94 -11.07 -21.88
CA MET A 108 -12.00 -10.41 -22.80
C MET A 108 -11.40 -11.36 -23.84
N GLY A 109 -11.61 -12.68 -23.71
CA GLY A 109 -11.12 -13.68 -24.66
C GLY A 109 -9.85 -14.43 -24.22
N PHE A 110 -9.37 -14.22 -23.00
CA PHE A 110 -8.28 -15.04 -22.45
C PHE A 110 -8.73 -16.49 -22.23
N GLU A 111 -7.79 -17.42 -22.33
CA GLU A 111 -7.94 -18.72 -21.68
C GLU A 111 -7.50 -18.60 -20.22
N VAL A 112 -8.31 -19.12 -19.30
CA VAL A 112 -8.12 -18.91 -17.86
C VAL A 112 -8.11 -20.24 -17.13
N PHE A 113 -7.02 -20.52 -16.42
CA PHE A 113 -7.00 -21.54 -15.38
C PHE A 113 -7.30 -20.87 -14.03
N ALA A 114 -8.52 -21.05 -13.54
CA ALA A 114 -8.97 -20.49 -12.28
C ALA A 114 -8.93 -21.54 -11.18
N THR A 115 -8.06 -21.37 -10.17
CA THR A 115 -8.02 -22.30 -9.05
C THR A 115 -9.03 -21.94 -7.97
N VAL A 116 -9.65 -22.96 -7.38
CA VAL A 116 -10.60 -22.85 -6.26
C VAL A 116 -10.26 -23.88 -5.19
N LEU A 117 -10.65 -23.65 -3.94
CA LEU A 117 -10.42 -24.63 -2.87
C LEU A 117 -11.34 -25.84 -2.97
N ASN A 118 -12.58 -25.64 -3.42
CA ASN A 118 -13.56 -26.69 -3.58
C ASN A 118 -14.34 -26.51 -4.89
N LEU A 119 -14.22 -27.49 -5.79
CA LEU A 119 -14.94 -27.52 -7.07
C LEU A 119 -16.47 -27.52 -6.91
N GLU A 120 -16.98 -28.00 -5.78
CA GLU A 120 -18.42 -28.00 -5.47
C GLU A 120 -18.85 -26.78 -4.63
N GLY A 121 -17.92 -25.87 -4.33
CA GLY A 121 -18.20 -24.61 -3.68
C GLY A 121 -19.01 -23.65 -4.57
N GLU A 122 -19.73 -22.73 -3.95
CA GLU A 122 -20.59 -21.77 -4.68
C GLU A 122 -19.80 -20.87 -5.64
N GLY A 123 -18.57 -20.47 -5.28
CA GLY A 123 -17.68 -19.71 -6.15
C GLY A 123 -17.34 -20.45 -7.45
N ALA A 124 -16.95 -21.72 -7.34
CA ALA A 124 -16.66 -22.58 -8.49
C ALA A 124 -17.92 -22.82 -9.35
N LYS A 125 -19.06 -23.15 -8.72
CA LYS A 125 -20.35 -23.29 -9.40
C LYS A 125 -20.79 -22.02 -10.10
N HIS A 126 -20.51 -20.85 -9.53
CA HIS A 126 -20.82 -19.57 -10.17
C HIS A 126 -19.97 -19.38 -11.42
N LEU A 127 -18.65 -19.61 -11.34
CA LEU A 127 -17.74 -19.52 -12.48
C LEU A 127 -18.14 -20.45 -13.63
N ARG A 128 -18.51 -21.72 -13.34
CA ARG A 128 -19.01 -22.65 -14.36
C ARG A 128 -20.27 -22.16 -15.07
N ARG A 129 -21.14 -21.44 -14.34
CA ARG A 129 -22.41 -20.96 -14.88
C ARG A 129 -22.26 -19.73 -15.78
N VAL A 130 -21.30 -18.84 -15.48
CA VAL A 130 -21.21 -17.52 -16.12
C VAL A 130 -20.06 -17.38 -17.12
N CYS A 131 -19.02 -18.21 -17.02
CA CYS A 131 -17.85 -18.14 -17.89
C CYS A 131 -17.97 -19.13 -19.06
N SER A 132 -17.23 -18.83 -20.12
CA SER A 132 -17.18 -19.65 -21.34
C SER A 132 -16.33 -20.91 -21.17
N SER A 133 -16.25 -21.72 -22.22
CA SER A 133 -15.36 -22.89 -22.28
C SER A 133 -13.86 -22.56 -22.24
N ARG A 134 -13.48 -21.27 -22.31
CA ARG A 134 -12.10 -20.80 -22.14
C ARG A 134 -11.67 -20.78 -20.66
N LEU A 135 -12.61 -20.85 -19.72
CA LEU A 135 -12.28 -20.96 -18.31
C LEU A 135 -12.26 -22.43 -17.87
N THR A 136 -11.11 -22.87 -17.38
CA THR A 136 -10.91 -24.19 -16.76
C THR A 136 -10.74 -24.02 -15.26
N LEU A 137 -11.54 -24.76 -14.48
CA LEU A 137 -11.42 -24.78 -13.02
C LEU A 137 -10.50 -25.90 -12.56
N LEU A 138 -9.62 -25.58 -11.60
CA LEU A 138 -8.74 -26.55 -10.94
C LEU A 138 -8.96 -26.48 -9.43
N GLN A 139 -9.06 -27.63 -8.75
CA GLN A 139 -9.08 -27.64 -7.29
C GLN A 139 -7.65 -27.58 -6.76
N VAL A 140 -7.28 -26.48 -6.10
CA VAL A 140 -5.92 -26.31 -5.59
C VAL A 140 -5.93 -25.61 -4.25
N ASP A 141 -5.52 -26.32 -3.21
CA ASP A 141 -4.99 -25.73 -1.99
C ASP A 141 -3.50 -25.41 -2.18
N ILE A 142 -3.16 -24.13 -2.21
CA ILE A 142 -1.79 -23.68 -2.46
C ILE A 142 -0.83 -24.01 -1.31
N THR A 143 -1.34 -24.40 -0.15
CA THR A 143 -0.49 -24.87 0.96
C THR A 143 -0.11 -26.35 0.81
N GLN A 144 -0.63 -27.05 -0.21
CA GLN A 144 -0.34 -28.45 -0.46
C GLN A 144 0.53 -28.58 -1.72
N PRO A 145 1.87 -28.77 -1.59
CA PRO A 145 2.79 -28.81 -2.73
C PRO A 145 2.38 -29.80 -3.82
N GLN A 146 1.83 -30.96 -3.43
CA GLN A 146 1.37 -31.99 -4.35
C GLN A 146 0.20 -31.53 -5.22
N GLN A 147 -0.72 -30.71 -4.67
CA GLN A 147 -1.82 -30.15 -5.44
C GLN A 147 -1.34 -29.07 -6.41
N VAL A 148 -0.34 -28.28 -6.01
CA VAL A 148 0.30 -27.28 -6.89
C VAL A 148 1.03 -27.96 -8.06
N GLU A 149 1.73 -29.07 -7.79
CA GLU A 149 2.39 -29.86 -8.83
C GLU A 149 1.38 -30.53 -9.77
N GLN A 150 0.30 -31.11 -9.24
CA GLN A 150 -0.78 -31.65 -10.08
C GLN A 150 -1.41 -30.57 -10.96
N ALA A 151 -1.65 -29.37 -10.41
CA ALA A 151 -2.18 -28.25 -11.17
C ALA A 151 -1.25 -27.83 -12.33
N LEU A 152 0.08 -27.91 -12.14
CA LEU A 152 1.04 -27.69 -13.22
C LEU A 152 0.90 -28.74 -14.33
N LEU A 153 0.75 -30.02 -13.97
CA LEU A 153 0.58 -31.10 -14.94
C LEU A 153 -0.72 -30.92 -15.74
N ASP A 154 -1.83 -30.64 -15.06
CA ASP A 154 -3.14 -30.40 -15.69
C ASP A 154 -3.08 -29.17 -16.61
N THR A 155 -2.43 -28.11 -16.15
CA THR A 155 -2.21 -26.89 -16.95
C THR A 155 -1.39 -27.20 -18.21
N LYS A 156 -0.27 -27.93 -18.09
CA LYS A 156 0.57 -28.31 -19.24
C LYS A 156 -0.20 -29.18 -20.23
N ALA A 157 -0.96 -30.16 -19.75
CA ALA A 157 -1.76 -31.04 -20.59
C ALA A 157 -2.79 -30.27 -21.43
N LYS A 158 -3.40 -29.24 -20.85
CA LYS A 158 -4.40 -28.38 -21.52
C LYS A 158 -3.77 -27.29 -22.39
N LEU A 159 -2.62 -26.74 -22.00
CA LEU A 159 -1.85 -25.79 -22.80
C LEU A 159 -1.35 -26.43 -24.10
N GLY A 160 -0.86 -27.68 -24.03
CA GLY A 160 -0.19 -28.34 -25.13
C GLY A 160 1.13 -27.62 -25.48
N MET A 161 1.26 -27.16 -26.72
CA MET A 161 2.43 -26.42 -27.20
C MET A 161 2.36 -24.90 -26.94
N ARG A 162 1.29 -24.43 -26.30
CA ARG A 162 1.07 -23.00 -26.06
C ARG A 162 1.76 -22.54 -24.78
N ASP A 163 2.08 -21.26 -24.77
CA ASP A 163 2.76 -20.59 -23.67
C ASP A 163 1.80 -20.11 -22.58
N LEU A 164 2.23 -20.15 -21.32
CA LEU A 164 1.54 -19.50 -20.21
C LEU A 164 1.91 -18.02 -20.17
N TRP A 165 0.98 -17.14 -20.53
CA TRP A 165 1.22 -15.70 -20.58
C TRP A 165 1.34 -15.07 -19.19
N GLY A 166 0.46 -15.45 -18.27
CA GLY A 166 0.34 -14.77 -16.98
C GLY A 166 0.10 -15.71 -15.81
N LEU A 167 0.70 -15.37 -14.67
CA LEU A 167 0.39 -15.91 -13.36
C LEU A 167 -0.12 -14.78 -12.46
N VAL A 168 -1.34 -14.92 -11.96
CA VAL A 168 -1.94 -14.01 -10.99
C VAL A 168 -2.00 -14.70 -9.63
N ASN A 169 -1.04 -14.36 -8.78
CA ASN A 169 -0.99 -14.79 -7.39
C ASN A 169 -1.98 -13.95 -6.57
N ASN A 170 -3.21 -14.44 -6.44
CA ASN A 170 -4.28 -13.73 -5.73
C ASN A 170 -4.70 -14.42 -4.41
N ALA A 171 -4.54 -15.73 -4.29
CA ALA A 171 -4.89 -16.46 -3.08
C ALA A 171 -4.22 -15.85 -1.84
N GLY A 172 -5.02 -15.63 -0.80
CA GLY A 172 -4.55 -15.03 0.42
C GLY A 172 -5.60 -15.04 1.53
N LEU A 173 -5.12 -14.90 2.76
CA LEU A 173 -5.89 -15.04 3.98
C LEU A 173 -5.45 -13.97 4.99
N CYS A 174 -6.42 -13.34 5.64
CA CYS A 174 -6.19 -12.49 6.81
C CYS A 174 -6.91 -13.15 8.00
N VAL A 175 -6.15 -13.66 8.97
CA VAL A 175 -6.69 -14.38 10.13
C VAL A 175 -6.64 -13.49 11.36
N ASN A 176 -7.80 -13.30 11.99
CA ASN A 176 -7.99 -12.55 13.22
C ASN A 176 -7.54 -11.09 13.14
N ILE A 177 -8.13 -10.25 13.98
CA ILE A 177 -7.77 -8.85 14.10
C ILE A 177 -7.62 -8.54 15.58
N GLY A 178 -6.45 -8.07 15.95
CA GLY A 178 -6.10 -7.83 17.33
C GLY A 178 -4.66 -7.37 17.44
N ASP A 179 -4.35 -6.73 18.56
CA ASP A 179 -3.01 -6.22 18.84
C ASP A 179 -1.96 -7.35 18.69
N ALA A 180 -0.72 -7.00 18.38
CA ALA A 180 0.31 -7.99 18.03
C ALA A 180 0.50 -9.04 19.15
N GLU A 181 0.46 -8.62 20.41
CA GLU A 181 0.54 -9.49 21.58
C GLU A 181 -0.66 -10.43 21.73
N LEU A 182 -1.86 -9.98 21.34
CA LEU A 182 -3.08 -10.78 21.37
C LEU A 182 -3.18 -11.75 20.18
N SER A 183 -2.37 -11.56 19.15
CA SER A 183 -2.41 -12.41 17.96
C SER A 183 -1.80 -13.78 18.24
N LEU A 184 -2.61 -14.84 18.16
CA LEU A 184 -2.15 -16.22 18.37
C LEU A 184 -1.05 -16.61 17.38
N MET A 185 -0.08 -17.41 17.82
CA MET A 185 0.98 -17.94 16.95
C MET A 185 0.44 -18.76 15.77
N SER A 186 -0.71 -19.42 15.93
CA SER A 186 -1.42 -20.10 14.84
C SER A 186 -1.85 -19.14 13.73
N ASN A 187 -2.21 -17.89 14.06
CA ASN A 187 -2.57 -16.87 13.07
C ASN A 187 -1.34 -16.45 12.25
N TYR A 188 -0.18 -16.26 12.90
CA TYR A 188 1.08 -15.97 12.22
C TYR A 188 1.48 -17.10 11.27
N ARG A 189 1.46 -18.35 11.75
CA ARG A 189 1.76 -19.53 10.93
C ARG A 189 0.79 -19.66 9.77
N GLY A 190 -0.52 -19.55 10.01
CA GLY A 190 -1.54 -19.67 8.98
C GLY A 190 -1.46 -18.58 7.90
N CYS A 191 -1.26 -17.32 8.29
CA CYS A 191 -1.07 -16.23 7.32
C CYS A 191 0.21 -16.45 6.50
N MET A 192 1.31 -16.87 7.12
CA MET A 192 2.56 -17.14 6.42
C MET A 192 2.44 -18.33 5.46
N GLU A 193 1.78 -19.40 5.88
CA GLU A 193 1.59 -20.62 5.09
C GLU A 193 0.84 -20.32 3.79
N VAL A 194 -0.26 -19.57 3.86
CA VAL A 194 -1.07 -19.24 2.68
C VAL A 194 -0.43 -18.11 1.87
N ASN A 195 -0.20 -16.95 2.50
CA ASN A 195 0.14 -15.72 1.76
C ASN A 195 1.56 -15.78 1.20
N PHE A 196 2.49 -16.40 1.92
CA PHE A 196 3.90 -16.44 1.56
C PHE A 196 4.30 -17.79 1.00
N PHE A 197 4.29 -18.87 1.80
CA PHE A 197 4.80 -20.18 1.37
C PHE A 197 3.99 -20.76 0.21
N GLY A 198 2.66 -20.66 0.25
CA GLY A 198 1.80 -21.11 -0.85
C GLY A 198 2.05 -20.32 -2.14
N THR A 199 2.11 -18.99 -2.05
CA THR A 199 2.45 -18.14 -3.21
C THR A 199 3.85 -18.42 -3.76
N LEU A 200 4.83 -18.63 -2.87
CA LEU A 200 6.20 -19.02 -3.22
C LEU A 200 6.22 -20.35 -3.97
N SER A 201 5.49 -21.35 -3.46
CA SER A 201 5.36 -22.69 -4.06
C SER A 201 4.77 -22.60 -5.47
N VAL A 202 3.62 -21.93 -5.63
CA VAL A 202 2.99 -21.72 -6.95
C VAL A 202 3.92 -20.99 -7.90
N THR A 203 4.52 -19.88 -7.45
CA THR A 203 5.39 -19.07 -8.30
C THR A 203 6.57 -19.87 -8.81
N LYS A 204 7.28 -20.62 -7.93
CA LYS A 204 8.42 -21.44 -8.33
C LYS A 204 8.01 -22.57 -9.28
N THR A 205 6.90 -23.23 -9.01
CA THR A 205 6.41 -24.36 -9.81
C THR A 205 6.04 -23.95 -11.24
N PHE A 206 5.40 -22.79 -11.41
CA PHE A 206 4.97 -22.29 -12.72
C PHE A 206 6.03 -21.46 -13.46
N LEU A 207 7.10 -21.06 -12.78
CA LEU A 207 8.15 -20.22 -13.34
C LEU A 207 8.76 -20.75 -14.66
N PRO A 208 9.00 -22.06 -14.85
CA PRO A 208 9.51 -22.56 -16.13
C PRO A 208 8.63 -22.21 -17.34
N LEU A 209 7.30 -22.24 -17.19
CA LEU A 209 6.37 -21.88 -18.27
C LEU A 209 6.40 -20.38 -18.58
N LEU A 210 6.51 -19.55 -17.53
CA LEU A 210 6.57 -18.10 -17.69
C LEU A 210 7.87 -17.63 -18.34
N ARG A 211 8.99 -18.32 -18.08
CA ARG A 211 10.29 -18.01 -18.71
C ARG A 211 10.28 -18.31 -20.21
N GLN A 212 9.55 -19.33 -20.65
CA GLN A 212 9.41 -19.65 -22.08
C GLN A 212 8.63 -18.57 -22.83
N SER A 213 7.64 -17.97 -22.16
CA SER A 213 6.71 -17.01 -22.76
C SER A 213 7.10 -15.54 -22.64
N ASN A 214 8.21 -15.23 -21.96
CA ASN A 214 8.50 -13.87 -21.45
C ASN A 214 7.27 -13.27 -20.72
N GLY A 215 6.63 -14.09 -19.89
CA GLY A 215 5.30 -13.86 -19.35
C GLY A 215 5.21 -12.77 -18.29
N ARG A 216 4.13 -12.83 -17.51
CA ARG A 216 3.80 -11.86 -16.46
C ARG A 216 3.54 -12.56 -15.13
N ILE A 217 4.10 -12.03 -14.05
CA ILE A 217 3.75 -12.40 -12.68
C ILE A 217 3.10 -11.18 -12.04
N ILE A 218 1.83 -11.31 -11.65
CA ILE A 218 1.09 -10.29 -10.93
C ILE A 218 0.75 -10.85 -9.56
N THR A 219 1.18 -10.17 -8.51
CA THR A 219 0.91 -10.61 -7.13
C THR A 219 0.05 -9.59 -6.39
N ILE A 220 -1.07 -10.07 -5.84
CA ILE A 220 -1.96 -9.27 -4.99
C ILE A 220 -1.42 -9.29 -3.57
N SER A 221 -0.89 -8.14 -3.15
CA SER A 221 -0.38 -7.94 -1.80
C SER A 221 -1.32 -7.01 -1.01
N SER A 222 -0.77 -6.21 -0.10
CA SER A 222 -1.50 -5.23 0.69
C SER A 222 -0.57 -4.11 1.15
N PRO A 223 -1.08 -2.89 1.33
CA PRO A 223 -0.36 -1.83 2.01
C PRO A 223 0.12 -2.21 3.42
N SER A 224 -0.55 -3.14 4.12
CA SER A 224 -0.09 -3.64 5.43
C SER A 224 1.23 -4.44 5.36
N GLY A 225 1.68 -4.81 4.16
CA GLY A 225 3.00 -5.39 3.93
C GLY A 225 4.11 -4.35 3.75
N GLU A 226 3.78 -3.07 3.69
CA GLU A 226 4.75 -1.96 3.59
C GLU A 226 4.61 -0.97 4.75
N GLN A 227 3.44 -0.91 5.40
CA GLN A 227 3.12 0.02 6.47
C GLN A 227 2.66 -0.73 7.74
N PRO A 228 3.02 -0.25 8.95
CA PRO A 228 2.75 -0.95 10.21
C PRO A 228 1.31 -0.73 10.69
N PHE A 229 0.33 -1.34 10.02
CA PHE A 229 -1.08 -1.19 10.39
C PHE A 229 -1.38 -1.90 11.72
N PRO A 230 -1.80 -1.16 12.77
CA PRO A 230 -2.17 -1.77 14.04
C PRO A 230 -3.28 -2.83 13.87
N CYS A 231 -3.24 -3.81 14.76
CA CYS A 231 -4.13 -4.97 14.79
C CYS A 231 -4.03 -5.95 13.59
N LEU A 232 -3.11 -5.73 12.64
CA LEU A 232 -2.89 -6.59 11.47
C LEU A 232 -1.50 -7.23 11.43
N ALA A 233 -0.87 -7.47 12.59
CA ALA A 233 0.54 -7.87 12.66
C ALA A 233 0.84 -9.20 11.94
N SER A 234 0.00 -10.23 12.12
CA SER A 234 0.17 -11.55 11.47
C SER A 234 0.04 -11.46 9.94
N TYR A 235 -1.02 -10.79 9.48
CA TYR A 235 -1.28 -10.57 8.06
C TYR A 235 -0.22 -9.68 7.42
N GLY A 236 0.08 -8.53 8.03
CA GLY A 236 1.10 -7.58 7.59
C GLY A 236 2.47 -8.23 7.48
N ALA A 237 2.91 -9.00 8.48
CA ALA A 237 4.17 -9.74 8.43
C ALA A 237 4.24 -10.70 7.23
N SER A 238 3.16 -11.46 6.96
CA SER A 238 3.11 -12.36 5.81
C SER A 238 3.15 -11.62 4.47
N LYS A 239 2.49 -10.46 4.36
CA LYS A 239 2.51 -9.63 3.15
C LYS A 239 3.83 -8.87 2.98
N ALA A 240 4.52 -8.53 4.07
CA ALA A 240 5.87 -7.97 4.03
C ALA A 240 6.88 -9.00 3.50
N ALA A 241 6.83 -10.24 3.99
CA ALA A 241 7.64 -11.35 3.47
C ALA A 241 7.38 -11.58 1.97
N LEU A 242 6.10 -11.59 1.58
CA LEU A 242 5.70 -11.69 0.18
C LEU A 242 6.25 -10.53 -0.68
N ASN A 243 6.11 -9.29 -0.23
CA ASN A 243 6.58 -8.12 -0.95
C ASN A 243 8.09 -8.18 -1.21
N LEU A 244 8.87 -8.53 -0.19
CA LEU A 244 10.32 -8.64 -0.34
C LEU A 244 10.67 -9.72 -1.37
N PHE A 245 10.05 -10.91 -1.25
CA PHE A 245 10.27 -12.01 -2.19
C PHE A 245 9.93 -11.64 -3.64
N ILE A 246 8.77 -11.03 -3.89
CA ILE A 246 8.36 -10.63 -5.25
C ILE A 246 9.28 -9.53 -5.81
N ASN A 247 9.73 -8.59 -4.98
CA ASN A 247 10.70 -7.57 -5.40
C ASN A 247 12.06 -8.19 -5.75
N THR A 248 12.51 -9.21 -5.01
CA THR A 248 13.71 -9.98 -5.35
C THR A 248 13.55 -10.69 -6.69
N LEU A 249 12.44 -11.41 -6.89
CA LEU A 249 12.16 -12.10 -8.15
C LEU A 249 12.19 -11.17 -9.36
N ARG A 250 11.71 -9.92 -9.23
CA ARG A 250 11.77 -8.95 -10.33
C ARG A 250 13.19 -8.77 -10.87
N HIS A 251 14.19 -8.70 -9.99
CA HIS A 251 15.58 -8.56 -10.40
C HIS A 251 16.13 -9.87 -10.99
N GLU A 252 15.84 -10.99 -10.34
CA GLU A 252 16.33 -12.31 -10.78
C GLU A 252 15.74 -12.75 -12.13
N LEU A 253 14.53 -12.29 -12.45
CA LEU A 253 13.79 -12.66 -13.65
C LEU A 253 13.96 -11.68 -14.82
N GLU A 254 14.65 -10.55 -14.62
CA GLU A 254 14.93 -9.58 -15.67
C GLU A 254 15.66 -10.20 -16.88
N PRO A 255 16.72 -11.03 -16.72
CA PRO A 255 17.40 -11.67 -17.85
C PRO A 255 16.51 -12.66 -18.63
N TRP A 256 15.42 -13.12 -18.01
CA TRP A 256 14.46 -14.06 -18.59
C TRP A 256 13.28 -13.35 -19.27
N GLY A 257 13.27 -12.01 -19.31
CA GLY A 257 12.19 -11.24 -19.93
C GLY A 257 10.85 -11.25 -19.19
N VAL A 258 10.72 -12.00 -18.09
CA VAL A 258 9.49 -12.09 -17.29
C VAL A 258 9.28 -10.78 -16.51
N LYS A 259 8.11 -10.18 -16.67
CA LYS A 259 7.75 -8.94 -15.94
C LYS A 259 7.00 -9.28 -14.66
N VAL A 260 7.37 -8.62 -13.57
CA VAL A 260 6.85 -8.88 -12.23
C VAL A 260 6.26 -7.58 -11.66
N SER A 261 5.00 -7.66 -11.23
CA SER A 261 4.24 -6.53 -10.68
C SER A 261 3.56 -6.90 -9.36
N ILE A 262 3.52 -5.96 -8.43
CA ILE A 262 2.77 -6.06 -7.18
C ILE A 262 1.58 -5.10 -7.27
N ILE A 263 0.40 -5.58 -6.90
CA ILE A 263 -0.79 -4.75 -6.73
C ILE A 263 -1.09 -4.62 -5.24
N LEU A 264 -1.32 -3.39 -4.80
CA LEU A 264 -1.60 -3.01 -3.42
C LEU A 264 -3.03 -2.44 -3.36
N PRO A 265 -4.04 -3.27 -3.04
CA PRO A 265 -5.42 -2.81 -2.94
C PRO A 265 -5.66 -1.96 -1.69
N SER A 266 -6.58 -0.99 -1.78
CA SER A 266 -7.20 -0.36 -0.61
C SER A 266 -8.19 -1.30 0.09
N ALA A 267 -9.03 -0.79 0.99
CA ALA A 267 -10.11 -1.56 1.59
C ALA A 267 -11.24 -1.82 0.58
N PHE A 268 -11.48 -3.11 0.28
CA PHE A 268 -12.59 -3.58 -0.56
C PHE A 268 -13.41 -4.64 0.16
N LYS A 269 -14.71 -4.71 -0.15
CA LYS A 269 -15.60 -5.78 0.31
C LYS A 269 -15.34 -7.02 -0.53
N THR A 270 -14.63 -8.00 0.04
CA THR A 270 -14.33 -9.29 -0.60
C THR A 270 -14.77 -10.42 0.33
N GLY A 271 -15.03 -11.60 -0.24
CA GLY A 271 -15.84 -12.65 0.39
C GLY A 271 -15.64 -12.87 1.88
N GLN A 272 -14.40 -13.06 2.35
CA GLN A 272 -14.11 -13.26 3.78
C GLN A 272 -14.03 -11.94 4.58
N SER A 273 -13.56 -10.84 4.00
CA SER A 273 -13.37 -9.57 4.72
C SER A 273 -14.70 -8.93 5.15
N SER A 274 -15.77 -9.13 4.37
CA SER A 274 -17.11 -8.63 4.68
C SER A 274 -18.01 -9.66 5.39
N ASN A 275 -17.54 -10.88 5.66
CA ASN A 275 -18.35 -11.92 6.28
C ASN A 275 -18.37 -11.76 7.82
N THR A 276 -19.52 -11.36 8.36
CA THR A 276 -19.70 -11.14 9.79
C THR A 276 -19.56 -12.43 10.60
N GLU A 277 -20.14 -13.54 10.12
CA GLU A 277 -20.06 -14.84 10.77
C GLU A 277 -18.62 -15.37 10.85
N TYR A 278 -17.83 -15.12 9.80
CA TYR A 278 -16.40 -15.44 9.79
C TYR A 278 -15.70 -14.72 10.94
N TRP A 279 -15.87 -13.40 11.05
CA TRP A 279 -15.24 -12.60 12.10
C TRP A 279 -15.71 -12.94 13.51
N ASP A 280 -16.99 -13.32 13.68
CA ASP A 280 -17.49 -13.79 14.98
C ASP A 280 -16.88 -15.14 15.37
N LYS A 281 -16.68 -16.05 14.41
CA LYS A 281 -15.97 -17.31 14.65
C LYS A 281 -14.50 -17.08 15.02
N GLN A 282 -13.83 -16.17 14.31
CA GLN A 282 -12.45 -15.77 14.58
C GLN A 282 -12.32 -15.19 16.01
N TYR A 283 -13.20 -14.26 16.38
CA TYR A 283 -13.26 -13.70 17.73
C TYR A 283 -13.47 -14.75 18.82
N LYS A 284 -14.44 -15.67 18.64
CA LYS A 284 -14.69 -16.75 19.61
C LYS A 284 -13.46 -17.65 19.79
N ASN A 285 -12.80 -18.01 18.68
CA ASN A 285 -11.57 -18.80 18.73
C ASN A 285 -10.45 -18.07 19.48
N LEU A 286 -10.30 -16.77 19.22
CA LEU A 286 -9.33 -15.92 19.90
C LEU A 286 -9.54 -15.93 21.42
N ILE A 287 -10.75 -15.61 21.89
CA ILE A 287 -11.06 -15.57 23.33
C ILE A 287 -10.81 -16.93 23.99
N GLN A 288 -11.20 -18.02 23.34
CA GLN A 288 -11.02 -19.38 23.88
C GLN A 288 -9.56 -19.83 23.94
N SER A 289 -8.70 -19.29 23.08
CA SER A 289 -7.30 -19.72 22.93
C SER A 289 -6.31 -18.79 23.63
N LEU A 290 -6.74 -17.61 24.09
CA LEU A 290 -5.88 -16.66 24.78
C LEU A 290 -5.52 -17.14 26.19
N PRO A 291 -4.28 -16.88 26.66
CA PRO A 291 -3.92 -17.11 28.06
C PRO A 291 -4.88 -16.35 29.00
N PRO A 292 -5.38 -16.97 30.08
CA PRO A 292 -6.30 -16.32 31.01
C PRO A 292 -5.74 -15.01 31.60
N SER A 293 -4.44 -14.95 31.88
CA SER A 293 -3.77 -13.75 32.38
C SER A 293 -3.85 -12.59 31.39
N LEU A 294 -3.59 -12.85 30.11
CA LEU A 294 -3.63 -11.83 29.06
C LEU A 294 -5.05 -11.34 28.80
N LEU A 295 -6.03 -12.25 28.87
CA LEU A 295 -7.44 -11.89 28.79
C LEU A 295 -7.89 -11.03 29.98
N GLU A 296 -7.35 -11.28 31.18
CA GLU A 296 -7.60 -10.42 32.35
C GLU A 296 -6.98 -9.03 32.18
N GLU A 297 -5.76 -8.94 31.65
CA GLU A 297 -5.04 -7.68 31.44
C GLU A 297 -5.74 -6.77 30.42
N TYR A 298 -6.14 -7.31 29.27
CA TYR A 298 -6.79 -6.54 28.22
C TYR A 298 -8.30 -6.38 28.45
N GLY A 299 -8.95 -7.45 28.88
CA GLY A 299 -10.41 -7.53 29.07
C GLY A 299 -11.17 -7.80 27.77
N GLU A 300 -12.21 -8.64 27.85
CA GLU A 300 -13.06 -9.00 26.71
C GLU A 300 -13.69 -7.77 26.04
N GLU A 301 -14.00 -6.72 26.80
CA GLU A 301 -14.61 -5.51 26.26
C GLU A 301 -13.68 -4.79 25.25
N TYR A 302 -12.37 -4.81 25.51
CA TYR A 302 -11.36 -4.22 24.61
C TYR A 302 -11.25 -5.02 23.31
N LEU A 303 -11.26 -6.35 23.41
CA LEU A 303 -11.18 -7.24 22.26
C LEU A 303 -12.45 -7.15 21.42
N LEU A 304 -13.61 -7.05 22.06
CA LEU A 304 -14.91 -6.87 21.39
C LEU A 304 -14.95 -5.55 20.62
N GLU A 305 -14.55 -4.43 21.23
CA GLU A 305 -14.50 -3.14 20.53
C GLU A 305 -13.51 -3.17 19.35
N THR A 306 -12.39 -3.90 19.48
CA THR A 306 -11.44 -4.10 18.39
C THR A 306 -12.09 -4.82 17.20
N LYS A 307 -12.87 -5.88 17.46
CA LYS A 307 -13.64 -6.59 16.43
C LYS A 307 -14.65 -5.66 15.76
N GLU A 308 -15.44 -4.93 16.55
CA GLU A 308 -16.48 -4.03 16.06
C GLU A 308 -15.92 -2.88 15.22
N LEU A 309 -14.77 -2.33 15.63
CA LEU A 309 -14.09 -1.28 14.87
C LEU A 309 -13.74 -1.75 13.45
N PHE A 310 -13.18 -2.94 13.30
CA PHE A 310 -12.82 -3.46 11.98
C PHE A 310 -14.04 -3.92 11.16
N GLN A 311 -15.08 -4.45 11.81
CA GLN A 311 -16.36 -4.70 11.15
C GLN A 311 -16.98 -3.39 10.63
N SER A 312 -16.80 -2.27 11.35
CA SER A 312 -17.23 -0.95 10.88
C SER A 312 -16.47 -0.51 9.62
N TYR A 313 -15.17 -0.76 9.55
CA TYR A 313 -14.37 -0.48 8.35
C TYR A 313 -14.76 -1.35 7.15
N ALA A 314 -15.06 -2.63 7.39
CA ALA A 314 -15.56 -3.51 6.34
C ALA A 314 -16.89 -3.01 5.75
N LYS A 315 -17.76 -2.37 6.54
CA LYS A 315 -19.01 -1.77 6.03
C LYS A 315 -18.77 -0.58 5.11
N THR A 316 -17.74 0.21 5.37
CA THR A 316 -17.35 1.40 4.57
C THR A 316 -16.42 1.08 3.40
N ALA A 317 -15.96 -0.17 3.28
CA ALA A 317 -15.07 -0.58 2.20
C ALA A 317 -15.74 -0.53 0.83
N THR A 318 -14.95 -0.40 -0.23
CA THR A 318 -15.44 -0.25 -1.60
C THR A 318 -16.04 -1.56 -2.12
N GLU A 319 -17.25 -1.52 -2.68
CA GLU A 319 -17.92 -2.69 -3.30
C GLU A 319 -17.49 -2.91 -4.74
N ASP A 320 -17.21 -1.82 -5.46
CA ASP A 320 -16.71 -1.89 -6.83
C ASP A 320 -15.27 -2.42 -6.83
N LEU A 321 -15.09 -3.64 -7.35
CA LEU A 321 -13.77 -4.27 -7.46
C LEU A 321 -13.01 -3.85 -8.73
N SER A 322 -13.67 -3.13 -9.65
CA SER A 322 -13.13 -2.72 -10.96
C SER A 322 -11.75 -2.07 -10.87
N PRO A 323 -11.46 -1.16 -9.90
CA PRO A 323 -10.12 -0.59 -9.78
C PRO A 323 -9.00 -1.62 -9.67
N VAL A 324 -9.23 -2.73 -8.96
CA VAL A 324 -8.23 -3.80 -8.81
C VAL A 324 -8.20 -4.68 -10.05
N ILE A 325 -9.36 -5.02 -10.61
CA ILE A 325 -9.46 -5.88 -11.80
C ILE A 325 -8.84 -5.21 -13.02
N ASP A 326 -9.14 -3.94 -13.25
CA ASP A 326 -8.58 -3.15 -14.36
C ASP A 326 -7.07 -2.99 -14.20
N THR A 327 -6.57 -2.86 -12.97
CA THR A 327 -5.13 -2.85 -12.68
C THR A 327 -4.46 -4.19 -13.01
N ILE A 328 -5.11 -5.32 -12.72
CA ILE A 328 -4.61 -6.66 -13.10
C ILE A 328 -4.55 -6.77 -14.63
N VAL A 329 -5.61 -6.34 -15.32
CA VAL A 329 -5.67 -6.32 -16.79
C VAL A 329 -4.57 -5.42 -17.37
N GLU A 330 -4.37 -4.22 -16.82
CA GLU A 330 -3.30 -3.31 -17.23
C GLU A 330 -1.92 -3.96 -17.02
N ALA A 331 -1.68 -4.60 -15.88
CA ALA A 331 -0.42 -5.30 -15.60
C ALA A 331 -0.18 -6.49 -16.54
N LEU A 332 -1.24 -7.19 -16.96
CA LEU A 332 -1.17 -8.29 -17.92
C LEU A 332 -0.94 -7.83 -19.37
N LEU A 333 -1.44 -6.66 -19.76
CA LEU A 333 -1.47 -6.22 -21.16
C LEU A 333 -0.51 -5.08 -21.47
N SER A 334 0.02 -4.37 -20.48
CA SER A 334 1.01 -3.32 -20.72
C SER A 334 2.30 -3.91 -21.31
N PRO A 335 2.85 -3.31 -22.38
CA PRO A 335 4.18 -3.65 -22.88
C PRO A 335 5.28 -3.45 -21.81
N GLN A 336 5.10 -2.44 -20.95
CA GLN A 336 5.99 -2.11 -19.85
C GLN A 336 5.15 -1.91 -18.57
N PRO A 337 4.78 -3.00 -17.89
CA PRO A 337 3.97 -2.89 -16.68
C PRO A 337 4.77 -2.23 -15.55
N GLN A 338 4.09 -1.47 -14.70
CA GLN A 338 4.68 -0.90 -13.49
C GLN A 338 5.05 -2.01 -12.49
N VAL A 339 6.08 -1.74 -11.70
CA VAL A 339 6.49 -2.65 -10.62
C VAL A 339 5.47 -2.68 -9.48
N ARG A 340 4.85 -1.53 -9.19
CA ARG A 340 3.84 -1.38 -8.14
C ARG A 340 2.63 -0.64 -8.69
N TYR A 341 1.45 -1.15 -8.39
CA TYR A 341 0.19 -0.48 -8.63
C TYR A 341 -0.57 -0.29 -7.32
N TYR A 342 -1.12 0.91 -7.14
CA TYR A 342 -1.98 1.25 -6.00
C TYR A 342 -3.42 1.28 -6.48
N ALA A 343 -4.20 0.28 -6.08
CA ALA A 343 -5.54 0.09 -6.60
C ALA A 343 -6.59 0.50 -5.56
N GLY A 344 -7.31 1.58 -5.84
CA GLY A 344 -8.41 2.07 -5.02
C GLY A 344 -8.15 3.39 -4.28
N PRO A 345 -9.19 3.95 -3.65
CA PRO A 345 -9.15 5.30 -3.10
C PRO A 345 -8.24 5.45 -1.88
N GLY A 346 -7.71 6.65 -1.67
CA GLY A 346 -6.99 7.05 -0.45
C GLY A 346 -5.56 6.52 -0.31
N LEU A 347 -5.13 5.56 -1.13
CA LEU A 347 -3.78 4.98 -1.05
C LEU A 347 -2.67 6.01 -1.23
N TYR A 348 -2.77 6.87 -2.25
CA TYR A 348 -1.74 7.89 -2.51
C TYR A 348 -1.54 8.84 -1.33
N ILE A 349 -2.62 9.26 -0.67
CA ILE A 349 -2.55 10.15 0.51
C ILE A 349 -1.93 9.40 1.70
N MET A 350 -2.33 8.16 1.92
CA MET A 350 -1.77 7.32 2.99
C MET A 350 -0.27 7.10 2.79
N TYR A 351 0.16 6.71 1.59
CA TYR A 351 1.58 6.56 1.27
C TYR A 351 2.32 7.89 1.34
N PHE A 352 1.70 8.99 0.93
CA PHE A 352 2.32 10.31 1.09
C PHE A 352 2.61 10.62 2.56
N ILE A 353 1.62 10.42 3.43
CA ILE A 353 1.76 10.62 4.89
C ILE A 353 2.85 9.69 5.44
N CYS A 354 2.72 8.38 5.20
CA CYS A 354 3.59 7.40 5.82
C CYS A 354 5.04 7.42 5.29
N SER A 355 5.27 7.83 4.03
CA SER A 355 6.60 7.81 3.41
C SER A 355 7.33 9.15 3.47
N TYR A 356 6.63 10.30 3.49
CA TYR A 356 7.28 11.61 3.39
C TYR A 356 7.10 12.50 4.63
N LEU A 357 6.10 12.26 5.48
CA LEU A 357 5.96 13.04 6.72
C LEU A 357 6.80 12.45 7.86
N PRO A 358 7.20 13.27 8.85
CA PRO A 358 7.87 12.77 10.05
C PRO A 358 7.08 11.66 10.74
N LEU A 359 7.78 10.70 11.32
CA LEU A 359 7.21 9.49 11.92
C LEU A 359 6.06 9.79 12.90
N CYS A 360 6.16 10.86 13.69
CA CYS A 360 5.11 11.24 14.64
C CYS A 360 3.75 11.59 13.98
N PHE A 361 3.75 12.09 12.74
CA PHE A 361 2.52 12.35 11.99
C PHE A 361 1.94 11.06 11.43
N SER A 362 2.79 10.20 10.87
CA SER A 362 2.43 8.87 10.38
C SER A 362 1.84 8.00 11.49
N ASP A 363 2.49 7.99 12.66
CA ASP A 363 2.01 7.25 13.83
C ASP A 363 0.67 7.78 14.33
N LYS A 364 0.51 9.11 14.45
CA LYS A 364 -0.78 9.70 14.82
C LYS A 364 -1.88 9.40 13.80
N PHE A 365 -1.55 9.41 12.51
CA PHE A 365 -2.47 9.07 11.44
C PHE A 365 -2.92 7.61 11.54
N LEU A 366 -1.99 6.66 11.68
CA LEU A 366 -2.29 5.24 11.84
C LEU A 366 -3.01 4.95 13.16
N GLN A 367 -2.63 5.58 14.27
CA GLN A 367 -3.33 5.45 15.55
C GLN A 367 -4.78 5.93 15.44
N LYS A 368 -5.02 7.06 14.78
CA LYS A 368 -6.37 7.59 14.56
C LYS A 368 -7.20 6.67 13.65
N LEU A 369 -6.57 5.99 12.70
CA LEU A 369 -7.24 5.07 11.79
C LEU A 369 -7.47 3.67 12.38
N PHE A 370 -6.60 3.14 13.22
CA PHE A 370 -6.68 1.73 13.63
C PHE A 370 -6.88 1.52 15.14
N VAL A 371 -6.59 2.54 15.95
CA VAL A 371 -6.53 2.42 17.43
C VAL A 371 -7.48 3.40 18.13
N LYS A 372 -8.39 4.05 17.39
CA LYS A 372 -9.39 4.97 17.98
C LYS A 372 -10.50 4.18 18.71
N LYS A 373 -10.14 3.61 19.85
CA LYS A 373 -10.99 2.81 20.75
C LYS A 373 -11.41 3.67 21.95
N LYS A 374 -12.61 3.44 22.48
CA LYS A 374 -13.12 4.07 23.71
C LYS A 374 -12.66 3.31 24.94
N VAL A 375 -12.57 1.99 24.82
CA VAL A 375 -12.12 1.08 25.86
C VAL A 375 -10.60 0.99 25.78
N ILE A 376 -9.94 1.24 26.91
CA ILE A 376 -8.52 0.94 27.10
C ILE A 376 -8.38 -0.43 27.80
N PRO A 377 -7.22 -1.11 27.70
CA PRO A 377 -6.95 -2.36 28.42
C PRO A 377 -7.38 -2.31 29.89
N ARG A 378 -7.98 -3.41 30.38
CA ARG A 378 -8.57 -3.51 31.73
C ARG A 378 -7.56 -3.18 32.84
N SER A 379 -6.30 -3.60 32.70
CA SER A 379 -5.22 -3.27 33.64
C SER A 379 -4.99 -1.76 33.76
N LEU A 380 -5.04 -1.02 32.64
CA LEU A 380 -4.90 0.44 32.62
C LEU A 380 -6.13 1.14 33.22
N ARG A 381 -7.34 0.61 33.02
CA ARG A 381 -8.57 1.12 33.69
C ARG A 381 -8.46 0.97 35.20
N LYS A 382 -8.09 -0.22 35.69
CA LYS A 382 -7.88 -0.48 37.13
C LYS A 382 -6.83 0.49 37.71
N TYR A 383 -5.73 0.74 37.00
CA TYR A 383 -4.71 1.70 37.44
C TYR A 383 -5.22 3.14 37.49
N GLN A 384 -5.99 3.58 36.50
CA GLN A 384 -6.62 4.91 36.49
C GLN A 384 -7.60 5.07 37.65
N GLU A 385 -8.44 4.08 37.92
CA GLU A 385 -9.37 4.09 39.06
C GLU A 385 -8.64 4.14 40.41
N LEU A 386 -7.56 3.37 40.56
CA LEU A 386 -6.71 3.39 41.77
C LEU A 386 -6.02 4.74 41.97
N SER A 387 -5.47 5.34 40.91
CA SER A 387 -4.83 6.66 40.99
C SER A 387 -5.83 7.78 41.33
N LEU A 388 -7.05 7.73 40.78
CA LEU A 388 -8.14 8.64 41.11
C LEU A 388 -8.59 8.49 42.57
N ASN A 389 -8.75 7.25 43.05
CA ASN A 389 -9.10 6.97 44.44
C ASN A 389 -8.01 7.43 45.43
N ASN A 390 -6.72 7.21 45.11
CA ASN A 390 -5.62 7.71 45.93
C ASN A 390 -5.56 9.25 45.95
N ASN A 391 -5.81 9.92 44.83
CA ASN A 391 -5.88 11.38 44.80
C ASN A 391 -7.06 11.91 45.62
N ASN A 392 -8.23 11.28 45.54
CA ASN A 392 -9.40 11.66 46.35
C ASN A 392 -9.16 11.43 47.85
N ASN A 393 -8.49 10.33 48.23
CA ASN A 393 -8.12 10.08 49.63
C ASN A 393 -7.11 11.12 50.13
N ASN A 394 -6.09 11.45 49.33
CA ASN A 394 -5.13 12.50 49.69
C ASN A 394 -5.79 13.89 49.82
N ILE A 395 -6.75 14.23 48.96
CA ILE A 395 -7.53 15.49 49.08
C ILE A 395 -8.40 15.47 50.34
N ASN A 396 -9.03 14.34 50.65
CA ASN A 396 -9.83 14.18 51.88
C ASN A 396 -8.98 14.26 53.15
N ASP A 397 -7.76 13.71 53.13
CA ASP A 397 -6.81 13.80 54.24
C ASP A 397 -6.21 15.21 54.37
N MET A 398 -5.93 15.91 53.26
CA MET A 398 -5.58 17.34 53.31
C MET A 398 -6.73 18.20 53.86
N ASN A 399 -7.98 17.92 53.47
CA ASN A 399 -9.14 18.65 53.98
C ASN A 399 -9.41 18.35 55.46
N LYS A 400 -9.18 17.11 55.93
CA LYS A 400 -9.21 16.78 57.37
C LYS A 400 -8.08 17.47 58.14
N SER A 401 -6.87 17.54 57.57
CA SER A 401 -5.73 18.23 58.18
C SER A 401 -5.96 19.74 58.25
N ASN A 402 -6.53 20.36 57.22
CA ASN A 402 -6.91 21.78 57.22
C ASN A 402 -8.05 22.09 58.19
N ASN A 403 -9.05 21.20 58.32
CA ASN A 403 -10.11 21.36 59.34
C ASN A 403 -9.58 21.21 60.78
N ASN A 404 -8.58 20.35 61.00
CA ASN A 404 -7.95 20.21 62.32
C ASN A 404 -7.01 21.38 62.66
N ASN A 405 -6.43 22.07 61.67
CA ASN A 405 -5.63 23.27 61.90
C ASN A 405 -6.46 24.57 62.05
N SER A 406 -7.78 24.53 61.81
CA SER A 406 -8.69 25.67 62.00
C SER A 406 -9.31 25.73 63.41
N PHE A 407 -9.01 24.79 64.31
CA PHE A 407 -9.60 24.73 65.65
C PHE A 407 -8.63 24.98 66.83
N THR A 408 -7.41 25.48 66.57
CA THR A 408 -6.39 25.73 67.61
C THR A 408 -5.84 27.16 67.64
N LYS A 409 -6.69 28.15 67.35
CA LYS A 409 -6.47 29.55 67.75
C LYS A 409 -7.79 30.17 68.14
N ILE A 410 -8.20 29.93 69.38
CA ILE A 410 -9.00 30.82 70.23
C ILE A 410 -8.97 30.17 71.64
N ILE A 411 -8.64 31.01 72.63
CA ILE A 411 -8.57 30.79 74.09
C ILE A 411 -7.15 30.53 74.64
N ASP A 412 -6.72 31.55 75.39
CA ASP A 412 -5.63 31.75 76.35
C ASP A 412 -4.19 32.01 75.87
#